data_AF-A0A8P0TRM9-F1
#
_entry.id   AF-A0A8P0TRM9-F1
#
_cell.length_a   1.000
_cell.length_b   1.000
_cell.length_c   1.000
_cell.angle_alpha   90.00
_cell.angle_beta   90.00
_cell.angle_gamma   90.00
#
_symmetry.space_group_name_H-M   'P 1'
#
loop_
_entity.id
_entity.type
_entity.pdbx_description
1 polymer ?
#
loop_
_entity_poly.entity_id
_entity_poly.type
_entity_poly.pdbx_seq_one_letter_code
_entity_poly.pdbx_strand_id
1 'polypeptide(L)'
;MLSPERLALPDYEYLAQRHVLTYMEDAVCQLLENKEDISQYGIARFFTEYFNSVCQGTHILFREFSFIQATPHNRASFLRAFWRCFRTVGKNGDLLTMREYHCLLQLLCPDFPLELTQKAARIVLMDDAMDCLMSFSDFLFAFQIQFYYSEFLESVAAIYQDLLAGKNPNTVIVPTSSSGQHRQRPALGEASTLEGVEASLFYQCLENLCDRHKYSCPPPALVKEVLSNVQRLTFYGFLVALSKHHGINQALGALPDKGDLMHDPAMDEELERL
;
A
#
# COMPACT_ATOMS: atom_id res chain seq x y z
N MET A 1 -13.50 -6.79 25.03
CA MET A 1 -14.96 -6.99 24.89
C MET A 1 -15.31 -6.94 23.41
N LEU A 2 -16.10 -7.89 22.90
CA LEU A 2 -16.55 -7.91 21.51
C LEU A 2 -17.54 -6.76 21.29
N SER A 3 -17.31 -5.90 20.29
CA SER A 3 -18.21 -4.78 20.00
C SER A 3 -19.56 -5.30 19.47
N PRO A 4 -20.69 -4.69 19.86
CA PRO A 4 -22.03 -5.14 19.44
C PRO A 4 -22.23 -5.13 17.92
N GLU A 5 -21.50 -4.28 17.19
CA GLU A 5 -21.47 -4.26 15.72
C GLU A 5 -20.89 -5.56 15.11
N ARG A 6 -19.98 -6.24 15.80
CA ARG A 6 -19.40 -7.52 15.33
C ARG A 6 -20.39 -8.67 15.33
N LEU A 7 -21.42 -8.62 16.18
CA LEU A 7 -22.43 -9.68 16.31
C LEU A 7 -23.63 -9.47 15.37
N ALA A 8 -23.69 -8.34 14.67
CA ALA A 8 -24.80 -7.98 13.78
C ALA A 8 -24.54 -8.34 12.31
N LEU A 9 -23.30 -8.67 11.95
CA LEU A 9 -22.92 -9.06 10.59
C LEU A 9 -23.20 -10.56 10.35
N PRO A 10 -23.69 -10.96 9.16
CA PRO A 10 -23.76 -12.36 8.78
C PRO A 10 -22.39 -13.04 8.84
N ASP A 11 -22.33 -14.28 9.30
CA ASP A 11 -21.08 -15.02 9.54
C ASP A 11 -20.13 -15.01 8.34
N TYR A 12 -20.64 -15.22 7.12
CA TYR A 12 -19.84 -15.23 5.90
C TYR A 12 -19.22 -13.86 5.59
N GLU A 13 -19.93 -12.78 5.91
CA GLU A 13 -19.48 -11.41 5.66
C GLU A 13 -18.42 -11.01 6.68
N TYR A 14 -18.60 -11.39 7.94
CA TYR A 14 -17.58 -11.22 8.97
C TYR A 14 -16.28 -11.95 8.62
N LEU A 15 -16.36 -13.22 8.21
CA LEU A 15 -15.19 -14.02 7.84
C LEU A 15 -14.46 -13.44 6.63
N ALA A 16 -15.21 -12.96 5.62
CA ALA A 16 -14.65 -12.31 4.44
C ALA A 16 -13.98 -10.98 4.78
N GLN A 17 -14.65 -10.10 5.53
CA GLN A 17 -14.11 -8.80 5.94
C GLN A 17 -12.85 -8.92 6.82
N ARG A 18 -12.69 -10.03 7.54
CA ARG A 18 -11.56 -10.27 8.43
C ARG A 18 -10.49 -11.19 7.84
N HIS A 19 -10.67 -11.64 6.60
CA HIS A 19 -9.76 -12.58 5.92
C HIS A 19 -9.45 -13.84 6.75
N VAL A 20 -10.38 -14.26 7.63
CA VAL A 20 -10.16 -15.38 8.55
C VAL A 20 -9.92 -16.67 7.78
N LEU A 21 -10.60 -16.85 6.66
CA LEU A 21 -10.45 -18.01 5.79
C LEU A 21 -9.02 -18.12 5.23
N THR A 22 -8.40 -17.00 4.84
CA THR A 22 -7.01 -16.99 4.36
C THR A 22 -6.04 -17.55 5.40
N TYR A 23 -6.21 -17.19 6.67
CA TYR A 23 -5.39 -17.70 7.77
C TYR A 23 -5.70 -19.15 8.12
N MET A 24 -6.98 -19.53 8.06
CA MET A 24 -7.38 -20.91 8.33
C MET A 24 -6.85 -21.86 7.25
N GLU A 25 -6.99 -21.49 5.98
CA GLU A 25 -6.46 -22.25 4.84
C GLU A 25 -4.94 -22.41 4.97
N ASP A 26 -4.22 -21.32 5.24
CA ASP A 26 -2.78 -21.37 5.44
C ASP A 26 -2.36 -22.26 6.63
N ALA A 27 -3.01 -22.11 7.79
CA ALA A 27 -2.74 -22.94 8.95
C ALA A 27 -2.99 -24.44 8.67
N VAL A 28 -4.07 -24.76 7.96
CA VAL A 28 -4.38 -26.14 7.58
C VAL A 28 -3.37 -26.68 6.57
N CYS A 29 -2.96 -25.90 5.56
CA CYS A 29 -1.92 -26.30 4.62
C CYS A 29 -0.61 -26.64 5.35
N GLN A 30 -0.15 -25.76 6.24
CA GLN A 30 1.06 -26.00 7.03
C GLN A 30 0.94 -27.23 7.93
N LEU A 31 -0.23 -27.45 8.53
CA LEU A 31 -0.52 -28.65 9.33
C LEU A 31 -0.39 -29.92 8.51
N LEU A 32 -0.89 -29.91 7.27
CA LEU A 32 -0.87 -31.07 6.38
C LEU A 32 0.55 -31.34 5.85
N GLU A 33 1.31 -30.30 5.55
CA GLU A 33 2.71 -30.39 5.10
C GLU A 33 3.65 -30.91 6.19
N ASN A 34 3.43 -30.52 7.44
CA ASN A 34 4.30 -30.85 8.59
C ASN A 34 3.60 -31.76 9.60
N LYS A 35 2.72 -32.64 9.11
CA LYS A 35 1.80 -33.43 9.93
C LYS A 35 2.52 -34.28 10.98
N GLU A 36 3.64 -34.89 10.63
CA GLU A 36 4.38 -35.78 11.52
C GLU A 36 4.96 -35.04 12.73
N ASP A 37 5.57 -33.87 12.50
CA ASP A 37 6.15 -33.04 13.56
C ASP A 37 5.05 -32.41 14.43
N ILE A 38 4.01 -31.87 13.81
CA ILE A 38 2.92 -31.20 14.53
C ILE A 38 2.10 -32.19 15.36
N SER A 39 1.91 -33.43 14.88
CA SER A 39 1.19 -34.45 15.63
C SER A 39 1.90 -34.84 16.94
N GLN A 40 3.23 -34.70 17.00
CA GLN A 40 4.01 -34.96 18.22
C GLN A 40 3.82 -33.86 19.27
N TYR A 41 3.67 -32.61 18.84
CA TYR A 41 3.54 -31.43 19.70
C TYR A 41 2.09 -31.07 20.05
N GLY A 42 1.14 -31.51 19.23
CA GLY A 42 -0.30 -31.37 19.43
C GLY A 42 -0.95 -30.32 18.51
N ILE A 43 -1.97 -30.75 17.77
CA ILE A 43 -2.69 -29.92 16.77
C ILE A 43 -3.28 -28.65 17.40
N ALA A 44 -3.88 -28.76 18.59
CA ALA A 44 -4.47 -27.60 19.27
C ALA A 44 -3.42 -26.55 19.64
N ARG A 45 -2.21 -27.00 20.00
CA ARG A 45 -1.09 -26.12 20.33
C ARG A 45 -0.56 -25.42 19.10
N PHE A 46 -0.41 -26.15 17.99
CA PHE A 46 -0.05 -25.57 16.69
C PHE A 46 -1.00 -24.44 16.28
N PHE A 47 -2.32 -24.66 16.28
CA PHE A 47 -3.27 -23.60 15.91
C PHE A 47 -3.19 -22.40 16.87
N THR A 48 -3.02 -22.65 18.16
CA THR A 48 -2.89 -21.59 19.16
C THR A 48 -1.65 -20.73 18.86
N GLU A 49 -0.51 -21.35 18.57
CA GLU A 49 0.74 -20.64 18.26
C GLU A 49 0.67 -19.92 16.91
N TYR A 50 0.08 -20.54 15.89
CA TYR A 50 -0.15 -19.92 14.60
C TYR A 50 -0.99 -18.65 14.72
N PHE A 51 -2.16 -18.72 15.38
CA PHE A 51 -3.02 -17.55 15.50
C PHE A 51 -2.45 -16.50 16.46
N ASN A 52 -1.68 -16.90 17.48
CA ASN A 52 -0.92 -15.94 18.27
C ASN A 52 0.12 -15.20 17.42
N SER A 53 0.83 -15.91 16.53
CA SER A 53 1.75 -15.32 15.56
C SER A 53 1.04 -14.36 14.61
N VAL A 54 -0.14 -14.72 14.11
CA VAL A 54 -0.99 -13.82 13.31
C VAL A 54 -1.37 -12.56 14.10
N CYS A 55 -1.85 -12.70 15.34
CA CYS A 55 -2.19 -11.55 16.19
C CYS A 55 -1.00 -10.64 16.47
N GLN A 56 0.21 -11.20 16.60
CA GLN A 56 1.45 -10.46 16.83
C GLN A 56 2.07 -9.88 15.54
N GLY A 57 1.64 -10.37 14.37
CA GLY A 57 2.15 -9.97 13.06
C GLY A 57 3.50 -10.60 12.70
N THR A 58 3.89 -11.73 13.33
CA THR A 58 5.15 -12.43 13.06
C THR A 58 5.01 -13.57 12.05
N HIS A 59 3.78 -13.93 11.68
CA HIS A 59 3.43 -14.98 10.72
C HIS A 59 3.88 -14.72 9.29
N ILE A 60 4.34 -13.49 9.00
CA ILE A 60 4.78 -13.04 7.68
C ILE A 60 6.23 -13.39 7.36
N LEU A 61 7.02 -13.82 8.34
CA LEU A 61 8.47 -14.00 8.17
C LEU A 61 8.75 -15.22 7.28
N PHE A 62 9.65 -15.06 6.30
CA PHE A 62 10.04 -16.11 5.36
C PHE A 62 8.89 -16.71 4.56
N ARG A 63 7.86 -15.90 4.30
CA ARG A 63 6.72 -16.25 3.48
C ARG A 63 6.90 -15.74 2.05
N GLU A 64 6.23 -16.41 1.13
CA GLU A 64 6.13 -15.95 -0.26
C GLU A 64 5.39 -14.61 -0.34
N PHE A 65 5.73 -13.82 -1.36
CA PHE A 65 5.13 -12.52 -1.61
C PHE A 65 3.61 -12.62 -1.82
N SER A 66 3.15 -13.69 -2.45
CA SER A 66 1.73 -14.03 -2.64
C SER A 66 0.94 -14.00 -1.33
N PHE A 67 1.50 -14.57 -0.25
CA PHE A 67 0.90 -14.58 1.07
C PHE A 67 1.02 -13.22 1.76
N ILE A 68 2.19 -12.58 1.67
CA ILE A 68 2.45 -11.27 2.30
C ILE A 68 1.50 -10.19 1.79
N GLN A 69 1.16 -10.20 0.50
CA GLN A 69 0.21 -9.24 -0.08
C GLN A 69 -1.26 -9.63 0.10
N ALA A 70 -1.58 -10.85 0.54
CA ALA A 70 -2.94 -11.40 0.47
C ALA A 70 -3.98 -10.65 1.31
N THR A 71 -3.57 -10.03 2.43
CA THR A 71 -4.50 -9.32 3.32
C THR A 71 -3.91 -7.99 3.79
N PRO A 72 -4.76 -7.02 4.17
CA PRO A 72 -4.29 -5.76 4.76
C PRO A 72 -3.46 -5.98 6.03
N HIS A 73 -3.81 -6.96 6.85
CA HIS A 73 -3.06 -7.28 8.07
C HIS A 73 -1.68 -7.87 7.77
N ASN A 74 -1.55 -8.71 6.73
CA ASN A 74 -0.25 -9.22 6.29
C ASN A 74 0.66 -8.09 5.81
N ARG A 75 0.11 -7.17 4.99
CA ARG A 75 0.86 -6.00 4.49
C ARG A 75 1.34 -5.11 5.64
N ALA A 76 0.45 -4.79 6.58
CA ALA A 76 0.81 -3.99 7.75
C ALA A 76 1.87 -4.69 8.64
N SER A 77 1.72 -6.00 8.83
CA SER A 77 2.68 -6.80 9.61
C SER A 77 4.05 -6.83 8.94
N PHE A 78 4.10 -6.98 7.61
CA PHE A 78 5.33 -6.96 6.84
C PHE A 78 6.02 -5.59 6.89
N LEU A 79 5.27 -4.48 6.74
CA LEU A 79 5.80 -3.12 6.90
C LEU A 79 6.42 -2.92 8.29
N ARG A 80 5.75 -3.39 9.34
CA ARG A 80 6.23 -3.30 10.72
C ARG A 80 7.48 -4.14 10.95
N ALA A 81 7.53 -5.35 10.39
CA ALA A 81 8.70 -6.22 10.48
C ALA A 81 9.91 -5.60 9.75
N PHE A 82 9.71 -5.10 8.54
CA PHE A 82 10.75 -4.39 7.79
C PHE A 82 11.29 -3.18 8.57
N TRP A 83 10.38 -2.36 9.12
CA TRP A 83 10.76 -1.25 9.98
C TRP A 83 11.59 -1.70 11.18
N ARG A 84 11.12 -2.69 11.94
CA ARG A 84 11.83 -3.21 13.12
C ARG A 84 13.22 -3.75 12.77
N CYS A 85 13.32 -4.59 11.74
CA CYS A 85 14.59 -5.23 11.38
C CYS A 85 15.65 -4.23 10.90
N PHE A 86 15.26 -3.14 10.23
CA PHE A 86 16.20 -2.28 9.49
C PHE A 86 16.21 -0.81 9.93
N ARG A 87 15.44 -0.42 10.96
CA ARG A 87 15.45 0.98 11.46
C ARG A 87 16.84 1.51 11.84
N THR A 88 17.78 0.63 12.18
CA THR A 88 19.15 0.99 12.53
C THR A 88 19.90 1.63 11.36
N VAL A 89 19.56 1.26 10.12
CA VAL A 89 20.03 1.95 8.90
C VAL A 89 19.68 3.44 8.97
N GLY A 90 18.43 3.76 9.28
CA GLY A 90 17.97 5.13 9.46
C GLY A 90 18.61 5.83 10.66
N LYS A 91 18.75 5.13 11.80
CA LYS A 91 19.38 5.65 13.02
C LYS A 91 20.84 6.04 12.80
N ASN A 92 21.57 5.29 11.97
CA ASN A 92 22.96 5.56 11.61
C ASN A 92 23.10 6.69 10.57
N GLY A 93 22.00 7.10 9.94
CA GLY A 93 22.01 8.08 8.85
C GLY A 93 22.47 7.48 7.51
N ASP A 94 22.49 6.16 7.38
CA ASP A 94 22.86 5.49 6.14
C ASP A 94 21.81 5.77 5.05
N LEU A 95 22.28 6.16 3.87
CA LEU A 95 21.45 6.32 2.69
C LEU A 95 21.69 5.14 1.76
N LEU A 96 20.61 4.54 1.25
CA LEU A 96 20.68 3.35 0.42
C LEU A 96 20.06 3.60 -0.96
N THR A 97 20.58 2.91 -1.96
CA THR A 97 19.99 2.82 -3.29
C THR A 97 18.69 2.01 -3.26
N MET A 98 17.88 2.15 -4.33
CA MET A 98 16.69 1.31 -4.54
C MET A 98 17.01 -0.19 -4.51
N ARG A 99 18.17 -0.59 -5.06
CA ARG A 99 18.60 -2.00 -5.10
C ARG A 99 18.95 -2.54 -3.73
N GLU A 100 19.60 -1.74 -2.88
CA GLU A 100 19.93 -2.14 -1.51
C GLU A 100 18.66 -2.29 -0.67
N TYR A 101 17.69 -1.36 -0.78
CA TYR A 101 16.39 -1.55 -0.13
C TYR A 101 15.66 -2.80 -0.61
N HIS A 102 15.74 -3.10 -1.91
CA HIS A 102 15.19 -4.34 -2.46
C HIS A 102 15.84 -5.57 -1.81
N CYS A 103 17.17 -5.59 -1.68
CA CYS A 103 17.87 -6.67 -1.00
C CYS A 103 17.42 -6.82 0.46
N LEU A 104 17.22 -5.71 1.20
CA LEU A 104 16.70 -5.77 2.57
C LEU A 104 15.30 -6.35 2.65
N LEU A 105 14.41 -6.00 1.70
CA LEU A 105 13.08 -6.60 1.60
C LEU A 105 13.17 -8.12 1.34
N GLN A 106 14.12 -8.54 0.51
CA GLN A 106 14.34 -9.95 0.19
C GLN A 106 14.85 -10.78 1.36
N LEU A 107 15.48 -10.16 2.38
CA LEU A 107 15.83 -10.86 3.62
C LEU A 107 14.60 -11.33 4.40
N LEU A 108 13.45 -10.66 4.25
CA LEU A 108 12.19 -11.03 4.89
C LEU A 108 11.26 -11.84 3.97
N CYS A 109 11.31 -11.58 2.66
CA CYS A 109 10.49 -12.19 1.63
C CYS A 109 11.36 -12.49 0.39
N PRO A 110 11.88 -13.71 0.22
CA PRO A 110 12.88 -14.01 -0.81
C PRO A 110 12.44 -13.68 -2.25
N ASP A 111 11.15 -13.82 -2.54
CA ASP A 111 10.52 -13.56 -3.84
C ASP A 111 9.87 -12.16 -3.93
N PHE A 112 10.24 -11.22 -3.05
CA PHE A 112 9.70 -9.86 -3.07
C PHE A 112 9.91 -9.22 -4.46
N PRO A 113 8.89 -8.56 -5.06
CA PRO A 113 8.99 -8.05 -6.42
C PRO A 113 9.76 -6.72 -6.48
N LEU A 114 10.73 -6.65 -7.38
CA LEU A 114 11.51 -5.43 -7.64
C LEU A 114 10.63 -4.25 -8.06
N GLU A 115 9.56 -4.51 -8.81
CA GLU A 115 8.67 -3.47 -9.33
C GLU A 115 8.07 -2.60 -8.22
N LEU A 116 7.69 -3.20 -7.09
CA LEU A 116 7.16 -2.42 -5.95
C LEU A 116 8.23 -1.54 -5.31
N THR A 117 9.45 -2.05 -5.17
CA THR A 117 10.59 -1.26 -4.67
C THR A 117 10.90 -0.10 -5.62
N GLN A 118 10.85 -0.33 -6.94
CA GLN A 118 11.05 0.70 -7.95
C GLN A 118 9.94 1.76 -7.90
N LYS A 119 8.67 1.36 -7.81
CA LYS A 119 7.55 2.31 -7.69
C LYS A 119 7.67 3.16 -6.41
N ALA A 120 8.08 2.57 -5.30
CA ALA A 120 8.34 3.29 -4.05
C ALA A 120 9.52 4.26 -4.17
N ALA A 121 10.63 3.80 -4.74
CA ALA A 121 11.81 4.64 -4.96
C ALA A 121 11.51 5.81 -5.90
N ARG A 122 10.69 5.59 -6.93
CA ARG A 122 10.18 6.68 -7.75
C ARG A 122 9.52 7.71 -6.86
N ILE A 123 8.61 7.40 -5.93
CA ILE A 123 7.96 8.41 -5.05
C ILE A 123 8.96 9.31 -4.28
N VAL A 124 10.20 8.86 -4.07
CA VAL A 124 11.24 9.64 -3.40
C VAL A 124 12.15 10.38 -4.38
N LEU A 125 12.49 9.74 -5.50
CA LEU A 125 13.50 10.18 -6.47
C LEU A 125 12.86 10.66 -7.78
N MET A 126 13.53 11.58 -8.47
CA MET A 126 13.12 11.93 -9.84
C MET A 126 13.46 10.78 -10.80
N ASP A 127 12.72 10.64 -11.91
CA ASP A 127 12.86 9.51 -12.85
C ASP A 127 14.28 9.39 -13.44
N ASP A 128 15.03 10.48 -13.55
CA ASP A 128 16.41 10.55 -14.03
C ASP A 128 17.47 10.32 -12.94
N ALA A 129 17.04 10.13 -11.69
CA ALA A 129 17.88 10.03 -10.50
C ALA A 129 17.69 8.71 -9.74
N MET A 130 17.26 7.63 -10.40
CA MET A 130 16.91 6.35 -9.74
C MET A 130 18.09 5.60 -9.10
N ASP A 131 19.33 5.98 -9.43
CA ASP A 131 20.55 5.46 -8.81
C ASP A 131 21.00 6.29 -7.59
N CYS A 132 20.28 7.36 -7.24
CA CYS A 132 20.57 8.16 -6.06
C CYS A 132 20.23 7.42 -4.76
N LEU A 133 20.89 7.83 -3.69
CA LEU A 133 20.67 7.31 -2.35
C LEU A 133 19.43 7.98 -1.74
N MET A 134 18.63 7.18 -1.03
CA MET A 134 17.44 7.64 -0.30
C MET A 134 17.62 7.39 1.19
N SER A 135 16.97 8.22 2.01
CA SER A 135 16.90 7.99 3.45
C SER A 135 15.93 6.84 3.78
N PHE A 136 16.19 6.15 4.89
CA PHE A 136 15.30 5.09 5.36
C PHE A 136 13.86 5.60 5.58
N SER A 137 13.70 6.80 6.14
CA SER A 137 12.38 7.38 6.40
C SER A 137 11.61 7.67 5.11
N ASP A 138 12.26 8.29 4.12
CA ASP A 138 11.59 8.66 2.89
C ASP A 138 11.22 7.42 2.07
N PHE A 139 12.13 6.45 1.98
CA PHE A 139 11.83 5.17 1.34
C PHE A 139 10.68 4.44 2.05
N LEU A 140 10.71 4.35 3.38
CA LEU A 140 9.75 3.56 4.14
C LEU A 140 8.32 4.11 4.02
N PHE A 141 8.12 5.42 4.09
CA PHE A 141 6.78 6.01 3.92
C PHE A 141 6.30 5.94 2.47
N ALA A 142 7.19 6.12 1.49
CA ALA A 142 6.86 5.88 0.09
C ALA A 142 6.44 4.42 -0.16
N PHE A 143 7.23 3.48 0.37
CA PHE A 143 6.99 2.05 0.29
C PHE A 143 5.68 1.65 0.95
N GLN A 144 5.37 2.20 2.14
CA GLN A 144 4.10 2.00 2.81
C GLN A 144 2.91 2.31 1.91
N ILE A 145 2.91 3.48 1.27
CA ILE A 145 1.82 3.87 0.36
C ILE A 145 1.75 2.93 -0.84
N GLN A 146 2.90 2.68 -1.48
CA GLN A 146 2.97 1.90 -2.70
C GLN A 146 2.58 0.42 -2.51
N PHE A 147 2.95 -0.16 -1.39
CA PHE A 147 2.72 -1.57 -1.08
C PHE A 147 1.35 -1.81 -0.44
N TYR A 148 0.95 -0.98 0.53
CA TYR A 148 -0.31 -1.22 1.25
C TYR A 148 -1.54 -0.96 0.37
N TYR A 149 -1.48 0.10 -0.44
CA TYR A 149 -2.58 0.57 -1.29
C TYR A 149 -2.38 0.20 -2.77
N SER A 150 -1.63 -0.85 -3.10
CA SER A 150 -1.24 -1.19 -4.48
C SER A 150 -2.41 -1.20 -5.47
N GLU A 151 -3.49 -1.92 -5.17
CA GLU A 151 -4.66 -2.05 -6.06
C GLU A 151 -5.42 -0.73 -6.21
N PHE A 152 -5.50 0.04 -5.12
CA PHE A 152 -6.08 1.37 -5.13
C PHE A 152 -5.26 2.28 -6.06
N LEU A 153 -3.94 2.30 -5.90
CA LEU A 153 -3.06 3.15 -6.71
C LEU A 153 -3.05 2.78 -8.20
N GLU A 154 -3.18 1.49 -8.54
CA GLU A 154 -3.38 1.04 -9.92
C GLU A 154 -4.66 1.62 -10.52
N SER A 155 -5.76 1.59 -9.76
CA SER A 155 -7.05 2.16 -10.19
C SER A 155 -6.97 3.69 -10.30
N VAL A 156 -6.29 4.35 -9.37
CA VAL A 156 -6.05 5.80 -9.42
C VAL A 156 -5.18 6.18 -10.62
N ALA A 157 -4.16 5.40 -10.94
CA ALA A 157 -3.32 5.62 -12.11
C ALA A 157 -4.15 5.56 -13.40
N ALA A 158 -5.06 4.58 -13.52
CA ALA A 158 -5.97 4.48 -14.66
C ALA A 158 -6.87 5.72 -14.79
N ILE A 159 -7.46 6.18 -13.68
CA ILE A 159 -8.26 7.43 -13.65
C ILE A 159 -7.43 8.62 -14.10
N TYR A 160 -6.21 8.76 -13.59
CA TYR A 160 -5.33 9.86 -13.95
C TYR A 160 -5.00 9.87 -15.45
N GLN A 161 -4.69 8.70 -16.03
CA GLN A 161 -4.42 8.57 -17.46
C GLN A 161 -5.65 8.90 -18.32
N ASP A 162 -6.83 8.48 -17.89
CA ASP A 162 -8.08 8.81 -18.59
C ASP A 162 -8.36 10.32 -18.58
N LEU A 163 -8.14 10.99 -17.46
CA LEU A 163 -8.28 12.44 -17.35
C LEU A 163 -7.23 13.18 -18.19
N LEU A 164 -5.98 12.72 -18.22
CA LEU A 164 -4.94 13.25 -19.10
C LEU A 164 -5.31 13.10 -20.58
N ALA A 165 -5.94 11.98 -20.95
CA ALA A 165 -6.46 11.75 -22.30
C ALA A 165 -7.73 12.56 -22.62
N GLY A 166 -8.21 13.40 -21.70
CA GLY A 166 -9.38 14.25 -21.85
C GLY A 166 -10.73 13.54 -21.66
N LYS A 167 -10.74 12.30 -21.16
CA LYS A 167 -11.99 11.60 -20.83
C LYS A 167 -12.56 12.19 -19.55
N ASN A 168 -13.62 12.98 -19.65
CA ASN A 168 -14.32 13.52 -18.48
C ASN A 168 -15.49 12.59 -18.11
N PRO A 169 -15.67 12.21 -16.82
CA PRO A 169 -16.82 11.43 -16.36
C PRO A 169 -18.18 12.06 -16.70
N ASN A 170 -18.23 13.37 -16.92
CA ASN A 170 -19.43 14.11 -17.33
C ASN A 170 -19.61 14.21 -18.86
N THR A 171 -18.79 13.50 -19.66
CA THR A 171 -18.92 13.52 -21.12
C THR A 171 -20.13 12.69 -21.54
N VAL A 172 -21.23 13.35 -21.90
CA VAL A 172 -22.39 12.71 -22.51
C VAL A 172 -22.03 12.35 -23.96
N ILE A 173 -21.79 11.06 -24.24
CA ILE A 173 -21.64 10.56 -25.61
C ILE A 173 -23.04 10.47 -26.21
N VAL A 174 -23.42 11.51 -26.95
CA VAL A 174 -24.67 11.50 -27.72
C VAL A 174 -24.43 10.67 -28.99
N PRO A 175 -25.21 9.60 -29.27
CA PRO A 175 -25.10 8.87 -30.52
C PRO A 175 -25.67 9.72 -31.65
N THR A 176 -24.85 10.53 -32.30
CA THR A 176 -25.26 11.23 -33.52
C THR A 176 -25.21 10.25 -34.68
N SER A 177 -26.38 9.86 -35.17
CA SER A 177 -26.57 9.04 -36.36
C SER A 177 -25.79 9.60 -37.56
N SER A 178 -25.08 8.71 -38.24
CA SER A 178 -24.17 8.98 -39.35
C SER A 178 -24.88 9.66 -40.54
N SER A 179 -24.70 10.97 -40.64
CA SER A 179 -24.80 11.70 -41.91
C SER A 179 -23.42 12.24 -42.22
N GLY A 180 -22.77 11.66 -43.23
CA GLY A 180 -21.42 12.00 -43.65
C GLY A 180 -21.29 13.48 -43.95
N GLN A 181 -20.37 14.13 -43.25
CA GLN A 181 -19.57 15.23 -43.78
C GLN A 181 -18.30 15.31 -42.95
N HIS A 182 -17.19 15.33 -43.68
CA HIS A 182 -15.82 15.36 -43.23
C HIS A 182 -15.59 16.60 -42.34
N ARG A 183 -15.92 16.50 -41.05
CA ARG A 183 -15.45 17.49 -40.07
C ARG A 183 -14.01 17.16 -39.77
N GLN A 184 -13.14 17.97 -40.34
CA GLN A 184 -11.73 18.09 -39.97
C GLN A 184 -11.62 17.95 -38.44
N ARG A 185 -10.74 17.04 -38.00
CA ARG A 185 -10.21 17.05 -36.63
C ARG A 185 -9.91 18.52 -36.30
N PRO A 186 -10.39 19.06 -35.17
CA PRO A 186 -9.82 20.30 -34.68
C PRO A 186 -8.31 20.09 -34.65
N ALA A 187 -7.57 20.95 -35.34
CA ALA A 187 -6.13 21.02 -35.18
C ALA A 187 -5.84 20.99 -33.67
N LEU A 188 -4.79 20.27 -33.26
CA LEU A 188 -4.22 20.41 -31.92
C LEU A 188 -3.84 21.90 -31.74
N GLY A 189 -4.82 22.70 -31.38
CA GLY A 189 -4.64 24.09 -30.99
C GLY A 189 -3.98 24.03 -29.64
N GLU A 190 -2.74 24.48 -29.60
CA GLU A 190 -1.95 24.94 -28.45
C GLU A 190 -2.76 24.97 -27.14
N ALA A 191 -2.97 23.79 -26.56
CA ALA A 191 -3.53 23.69 -25.24
C ALA A 191 -2.39 24.03 -24.29
N SER A 192 -2.52 25.19 -23.64
CA SER A 192 -1.69 25.66 -22.55
C SER A 192 -0.98 24.52 -21.82
N THR A 193 0.35 24.56 -21.87
CA THR A 193 1.33 23.66 -21.24
C THR A 193 1.24 23.70 -19.72
N LEU A 194 0.10 23.34 -19.14
CA LEU A 194 -0.07 23.14 -17.71
C LEU A 194 0.00 21.64 -17.43
N GLU A 195 1.15 21.20 -16.93
CA GLU A 195 1.40 19.82 -16.55
C GLU A 195 0.34 19.32 -15.55
N GLY A 196 -0.13 18.08 -15.70
CA GLY A 196 -1.05 17.43 -14.77
C GLY A 196 -2.55 17.45 -15.13
N VAL A 197 -3.39 17.10 -14.16
CA VAL A 197 -4.86 17.12 -14.25
C VAL A 197 -5.45 18.08 -13.22
N GLU A 198 -6.68 18.55 -13.42
CA GLU A 198 -7.39 19.37 -12.42
C GLU A 198 -7.69 18.53 -11.16
N ALA A 199 -7.30 19.03 -9.99
CA ALA A 199 -7.41 18.30 -8.73
C ALA A 199 -8.87 18.04 -8.32
N SER A 200 -9.77 18.98 -8.62
CA SER A 200 -11.20 18.85 -8.32
C SER A 200 -11.86 17.71 -9.10
N LEU A 201 -11.58 17.63 -10.42
CA LEU A 201 -12.06 16.55 -11.28
C LEU A 201 -11.45 15.20 -10.88
N PHE A 202 -10.16 15.20 -10.54
CA PHE A 202 -9.47 14.01 -10.05
C PHE A 202 -10.11 13.50 -8.75
N TYR A 203 -10.31 14.37 -7.76
CA TYR A 203 -10.94 14.01 -6.49
C TYR A 203 -12.36 13.46 -6.67
N GLN A 204 -13.18 14.06 -7.53
CA GLN A 204 -14.52 13.56 -7.82
C GLN A 204 -14.50 12.11 -8.34
N CYS A 205 -13.51 11.75 -9.15
CA CYS A 205 -13.33 10.37 -9.61
C CYS A 205 -12.88 9.44 -8.46
N LEU A 206 -12.02 9.94 -7.56
CA LEU A 206 -11.56 9.19 -6.40
C LEU A 206 -12.66 8.91 -5.38
N GLU A 207 -13.56 9.86 -5.10
CA GLU A 207 -14.69 9.63 -4.19
C GLU A 207 -15.55 8.45 -4.68
N ASN A 208 -15.88 8.44 -5.97
CA ASN A 208 -16.62 7.34 -6.59
C ASN A 208 -15.87 6.00 -6.54
N LEU A 209 -14.53 6.04 -6.56
CA LEU A 209 -13.70 4.85 -6.43
C LEU A 209 -13.80 4.29 -5.00
N CYS A 210 -13.55 5.13 -3.99
CA CYS A 210 -13.57 4.74 -2.58
C CYS A 210 -14.91 4.12 -2.14
N ASP A 211 -16.03 4.63 -2.66
CA ASP A 211 -17.37 4.11 -2.33
C ASP A 211 -17.63 2.70 -2.89
N ARG A 212 -16.86 2.25 -3.88
CA ARG A 212 -17.13 1.02 -4.65
C ARG A 212 -16.12 -0.11 -4.40
N HIS A 213 -15.07 0.12 -3.62
CA HIS A 213 -13.89 -0.77 -3.61
C HIS A 213 -13.90 -1.83 -2.51
N LYS A 214 -13.33 -2.99 -2.86
CA LYS A 214 -13.08 -4.14 -1.97
C LYS A 214 -11.69 -4.14 -1.33
N TYR A 215 -10.83 -3.21 -1.74
CA TYR A 215 -9.42 -3.16 -1.34
C TYR A 215 -9.15 -1.99 -0.39
N SER A 216 -8.02 -2.03 0.31
CA SER A 216 -7.57 -0.95 1.19
C SER A 216 -7.46 0.36 0.40
N CYS A 217 -8.01 1.45 0.95
CA CYS A 217 -7.85 2.81 0.42
C CYS A 217 -7.63 3.80 1.57
N PRO A 218 -6.94 4.93 1.33
CA PRO A 218 -6.80 5.98 2.33
C PRO A 218 -8.17 6.60 2.67
N PRO A 219 -8.38 7.10 3.90
CA PRO A 219 -9.64 7.76 4.26
C PRO A 219 -9.98 8.93 3.32
N PRO A 220 -11.20 8.98 2.73
CA PRO A 220 -11.56 9.99 1.74
C PRO A 220 -11.41 11.43 2.21
N ALA A 221 -11.64 11.68 3.50
CA ALA A 221 -11.46 13.00 4.11
C ALA A 221 -10.00 13.48 4.06
N LEU A 222 -9.04 12.57 4.27
CA LEU A 222 -7.61 12.89 4.20
C LEU A 222 -7.12 13.03 2.76
N VAL A 223 -7.67 12.25 1.83
CA VAL A 223 -7.42 12.43 0.39
C VAL A 223 -7.91 13.81 -0.06
N LYS A 224 -9.06 14.26 0.45
CA LYS A 224 -9.59 15.61 0.18
C LYS A 224 -8.64 16.69 0.68
N GLU A 225 -8.12 16.54 1.89
CA GLU A 225 -7.17 17.46 2.51
C GLU A 225 -5.87 17.56 1.69
N VAL A 226 -5.34 16.42 1.22
CA VAL A 226 -4.19 16.38 0.31
C VAL A 226 -4.41 17.21 -0.97
N LEU A 227 -5.65 17.23 -1.48
CA LEU A 227 -5.99 17.86 -2.76
C LEU A 227 -6.55 19.29 -2.61
N SER A 228 -6.95 19.73 -1.41
CA SER A 228 -7.75 20.95 -1.24
C SER A 228 -7.04 22.24 -1.63
N ASN A 229 -5.69 22.27 -1.57
CA ASN A 229 -4.87 23.43 -1.87
C ASN A 229 -4.16 23.35 -3.23
N VAL A 230 -4.52 22.36 -4.06
CA VAL A 230 -3.86 22.10 -5.32
C VAL A 230 -4.85 22.33 -6.46
N GLN A 231 -4.51 23.20 -7.41
CA GLN A 231 -5.35 23.40 -8.59
C GLN A 231 -5.14 22.26 -9.60
N ARG A 232 -3.87 21.97 -9.90
CA ARG A 232 -3.45 20.91 -10.82
C ARG A 232 -2.36 20.06 -10.20
N LEU A 233 -2.39 18.77 -10.49
CA LEU A 233 -1.37 17.84 -9.98
C LEU A 233 -0.93 16.83 -11.03
N THR A 234 0.32 16.41 -10.92
CA THR A 234 0.83 15.20 -11.56
C THR A 234 0.49 13.98 -10.72
N PHE A 235 0.41 12.80 -11.33
CA PHE A 235 0.18 11.55 -10.58
C PHE A 235 1.29 11.34 -9.56
N TYR A 236 2.52 11.65 -9.95
CA TYR A 236 3.66 11.58 -9.07
C TYR A 236 3.55 12.55 -7.87
N GLY A 237 3.18 13.81 -8.14
CA GLY A 237 2.94 14.80 -7.10
C GLY A 237 1.86 14.37 -6.11
N PHE A 238 0.82 13.67 -6.58
CA PHE A 238 -0.18 13.03 -5.73
C PHE A 238 0.45 11.98 -4.80
N LEU A 239 1.23 11.04 -5.34
CA LEU A 239 1.87 9.98 -4.54
C LEU A 239 2.83 10.55 -3.48
N VAL A 240 3.61 11.57 -3.83
CA VAL A 240 4.50 12.30 -2.90
C VAL A 240 3.69 12.94 -1.78
N ALA A 241 2.55 13.56 -2.11
CA ALA A 241 1.69 14.19 -1.12
C ALA A 241 1.08 13.14 -0.17
N LEU A 242 0.64 11.99 -0.69
CA LEU A 242 0.15 10.88 0.14
C LEU A 242 1.22 10.36 1.11
N SER A 243 2.45 10.12 0.64
CA SER A 243 3.54 9.57 1.47
C SER A 243 3.98 10.51 2.59
N LYS A 244 3.85 11.82 2.38
CA LYS A 244 4.20 12.85 3.37
C LYS A 244 3.04 13.24 4.27
N HIS A 245 1.80 12.82 3.99
CA HIS A 245 0.64 13.21 4.77
C HIS A 245 0.56 12.46 6.10
N HIS A 246 0.77 13.18 7.20
CA HIS A 246 0.78 12.60 8.55
C HIS A 246 -0.50 11.83 8.88
N GLY A 247 -1.67 12.40 8.62
CA GLY A 247 -2.95 11.73 8.89
C GLY A 247 -3.13 10.42 8.11
N ILE A 248 -2.57 10.31 6.89
CA ILE A 248 -2.68 9.08 6.09
C ILE A 248 -1.78 8.00 6.65
N ASN A 249 -0.55 8.38 7.03
CA ASN A 249 0.40 7.47 7.67
C ASN A 249 -0.15 6.95 9.01
N GLN A 250 -0.76 7.83 9.80
CA GLN A 250 -1.39 7.46 11.07
C GLN A 250 -2.62 6.57 10.88
N ALA A 251 -3.48 6.87 9.89
CA ALA A 251 -4.67 6.07 9.61
C ALA A 251 -4.34 4.63 9.16
N LEU A 252 -3.21 4.44 8.48
CA LEU A 252 -2.72 3.10 8.10
C LEU A 252 -2.22 2.32 9.33
N GLY A 253 -1.51 2.98 10.26
CA GLY A 253 -1.17 2.43 11.57
C GLY A 253 -0.16 1.27 11.57
N ALA A 254 0.52 1.01 10.46
CA ALA A 254 1.57 -0.01 10.41
C ALA A 254 2.88 0.47 11.05
N LEU A 255 3.21 1.75 10.86
CA LEU A 255 4.46 2.39 11.26
C LEU A 255 4.23 3.45 12.34
N PRO A 256 5.25 3.76 13.17
CA PRO A 256 5.23 4.93 14.04
C PRO A 256 5.21 6.24 13.26
N ASP A 257 4.95 7.32 13.98
CA ASP A 257 5.09 8.67 13.45
C ASP A 257 6.55 8.98 13.09
N LYS A 258 6.74 9.90 12.14
CA LYS A 258 8.07 10.24 11.61
C LYS A 258 9.07 10.65 12.71
N GLY A 259 8.60 11.29 13.79
CA GLY A 259 9.43 11.68 14.93
C GLY A 259 9.94 10.49 15.77
N ASP A 260 9.17 9.40 15.82
CA ASP A 260 9.46 8.22 16.64
C ASP A 260 10.00 7.06 15.80
N LEU A 261 10.16 7.25 14.49
CA LEU A 261 10.50 6.18 13.55
C LEU A 261 11.84 5.49 13.85
N MET A 262 12.77 6.16 14.52
CA MET A 262 14.09 5.61 14.85
C MET A 262 14.16 5.02 16.26
N HIS A 263 13.04 4.98 16.98
CA HIS A 263 12.96 4.56 18.37
C HIS A 263 12.00 3.37 18.53
N ASP A 264 12.48 2.30 19.14
CA ASP A 264 11.65 1.19 19.60
C ASP A 264 12.30 0.63 20.86
N PRO A 265 11.88 1.16 22.02
CA PRO A 265 12.52 0.89 23.31
C PRO A 265 12.63 -0.61 23.62
N ALA A 266 11.61 -1.40 23.24
CA ALA A 266 11.59 -2.82 23.56
C ALA A 266 12.71 -3.59 22.85
N MET A 267 12.90 -3.35 21.56
CA MET A 267 13.97 -4.01 20.80
C MET A 267 15.32 -3.33 21.02
N ASP A 268 15.37 -2.02 21.30
CA ASP A 268 16.62 -1.33 21.68
C ASP A 268 17.18 -1.92 22.99
N GLU A 269 16.34 -2.15 24.01
CA GLU A 269 16.74 -2.83 25.24
C GLU A 269 17.20 -4.28 25.01
N GLU A 270 16.59 -4.99 24.06
CA GLU A 270 16.97 -6.36 23.73
C GLU A 270 18.34 -6.42 23.03
N LEU A 271 18.63 -5.48 22.14
CA LEU A 271 19.93 -5.33 21.49
C LEU A 271 21.04 -4.98 22.48
N GLU A 272 20.75 -4.18 23.51
CA GLU A 272 21.71 -3.86 24.57
C GLU A 272 22.06 -5.06 25.47
N ARG A 273 21.23 -6.12 25.46
CA ARG A 273 21.46 -7.35 26.23
C ARG A 273 22.29 -8.40 25.48
N LEU A 274 22.53 -8.22 24.18
CA LEU A 274 23.32 -9.11 23.32
C LEU A 274 24.80 -8.74 23.32
#